data_AF-A0A382VYF3-F1
#
_entry.id   AF-A0A382VYF3-F1
#
_cell.length_a   1.000
_cell.length_b   1.000
_cell.length_c   1.000
_cell.angle_alpha   90.00
_cell.angle_beta   90.00
_cell.angle_gamma   90.00
#
_symmetry.space_group_name_H-M   'P 1'
#
loop_
_entity.id
_entity.type
_entity.pdbx_description
1 polymer ?
#
loop_
_entity_poly.entity_id
_entity_poly.type
_entity_poly.pdbx_seq_one_letter_code
_entity_poly.pdbx_strand_id
1 'polypeptide(L)'
;MADKKITSMNTTTAPAASDLMLVVVDPSGTPLNKTVTITNLANTVANQNKTGNTVQSNVDGVDTVFKQYDGTEVARIYDGAVVPTLTGDGSPTLSAGTGFGFRRRILTLGSGSNSADLTLTAADSGSIIYVTPTEPVDLILPLVG
;
A
#
# COMPACT_ATOMS: atom_id res chain seq x y z
N MET A 1 -41.22 -4.73 -28.52
CA MET A 1 -41.27 -3.41 -27.85
C MET A 1 -40.34 -2.49 -28.62
N ALA A 2 -40.74 -1.26 -28.95
CA ALA A 2 -39.89 -0.36 -29.73
C ALA A 2 -38.67 0.10 -28.90
N ASP A 3 -37.52 0.23 -29.54
CA ASP A 3 -36.30 0.70 -28.89
C ASP A 3 -36.47 2.14 -28.42
N LYS A 4 -36.17 2.41 -27.14
CA LYS A 4 -36.19 3.77 -26.60
C LYS A 4 -34.89 4.49 -26.99
N LYS A 5 -34.99 5.55 -27.79
CA LYS A 5 -33.86 6.35 -28.26
C LYS A 5 -33.31 7.26 -27.14
N ILE A 6 -32.00 7.28 -26.95
CA ILE A 6 -31.32 8.31 -26.15
C ILE A 6 -31.39 9.62 -26.94
N THR A 7 -32.12 10.60 -26.41
CA THR A 7 -32.52 11.81 -27.17
C THR A 7 -31.61 13.01 -26.88
N SER A 8 -31.02 13.09 -25.68
CA SER A 8 -30.02 14.09 -25.29
C SER A 8 -29.17 13.56 -24.13
N MET A 9 -27.99 14.13 -23.93
CA MET A 9 -27.16 13.90 -22.74
C MET A 9 -27.12 15.18 -21.91
N ASN A 10 -27.36 15.04 -20.61
CA ASN A 10 -27.23 16.11 -19.63
C ASN A 10 -26.22 15.64 -18.56
N THR A 11 -25.35 16.53 -18.12
CA THR A 11 -24.41 16.22 -17.02
C THR A 11 -25.19 16.04 -15.72
N THR A 12 -24.86 14.98 -14.97
CA THR A 12 -25.33 14.79 -13.59
C THR A 12 -24.13 14.85 -12.65
N THR A 13 -24.27 15.57 -11.54
CA THR A 13 -23.27 15.62 -10.46
C THR A 13 -23.66 14.77 -9.26
N ALA A 14 -24.86 14.18 -9.28
CA ALA A 14 -25.40 13.36 -8.20
C ALA A 14 -26.16 12.14 -8.78
N PRO A 15 -25.45 11.20 -9.41
CA PRO A 15 -26.06 9.99 -9.94
C PRO A 15 -26.61 9.11 -8.81
N ALA A 16 -27.78 8.50 -9.03
CA ALA A 16 -28.36 7.53 -8.12
C ALA A 16 -27.79 6.12 -8.38
N ALA A 17 -27.80 5.28 -7.35
CA ALA A 17 -27.32 3.89 -7.44
C ALA A 17 -28.03 3.04 -8.52
N SER A 18 -29.30 3.38 -8.81
CA SER A 18 -30.15 2.73 -9.82
C SER A 18 -29.98 3.30 -11.23
N ASP A 19 -29.27 4.42 -11.39
CA ASP A 19 -29.04 4.98 -12.71
C ASP A 19 -28.26 4.00 -13.59
N LEU A 20 -28.44 4.11 -14.90
CA LEU A 20 -27.87 3.19 -15.87
C LEU A 20 -26.72 3.87 -16.63
N MET A 21 -25.60 3.17 -16.75
CA MET A 21 -24.56 3.48 -17.71
C MET A 21 -24.79 2.70 -19.00
N LEU A 22 -24.60 3.36 -20.15
CA LEU A 22 -24.54 2.71 -21.45
C LEU A 22 -23.17 2.07 -21.65
N VAL A 23 -23.17 0.78 -21.98
CA VAL A 23 -21.97 0.04 -22.32
C VAL A 23 -22.04 -0.35 -23.78
N VAL A 24 -21.00 0.03 -24.54
CA VAL A 24 -20.77 -0.48 -25.89
C VAL A 24 -19.96 -1.77 -25.74
N VAL A 25 -20.60 -2.90 -26.01
CA VAL A 25 -19.99 -4.23 -25.97
C VAL A 25 -19.39 -4.54 -27.32
N ASP A 26 -18.21 -5.17 -27.31
CA ASP A 26 -17.44 -5.52 -28.52
C ASP A 26 -17.28 -4.32 -29.47
N PRO A 27 -16.67 -3.21 -29.00
CA PRO A 27 -16.48 -2.03 -29.83
C PRO A 27 -15.59 -2.29 -31.05
N SER A 28 -14.81 -3.38 -31.04
CA SER A 28 -13.97 -3.84 -32.15
C SER A 28 -14.69 -4.68 -33.21
N GLY A 29 -15.85 -5.26 -32.88
CA GLY A 29 -16.57 -6.20 -33.72
C GLY A 29 -17.94 -5.69 -34.14
N THR A 30 -19.03 -6.33 -33.68
CA THR A 30 -20.40 -5.81 -33.91
C THR A 30 -20.87 -5.10 -32.64
N PRO A 31 -20.85 -3.77 -32.59
CA PRO A 31 -21.16 -3.04 -31.36
C PRO A 31 -22.59 -3.31 -30.91
N LEU A 32 -22.74 -3.75 -29.67
CA LEU A 32 -24.03 -3.93 -29.03
C LEU A 32 -24.16 -2.99 -27.84
N ASN A 33 -25.35 -2.40 -27.69
CA ASN A 33 -25.66 -1.54 -26.57
C ASN A 33 -26.26 -2.37 -25.42
N LYS A 34 -25.61 -2.38 -24.26
CA LYS A 34 -26.15 -2.91 -23.01
C LYS A 34 -26.21 -1.81 -21.96
N THR A 35 -27.01 -2.03 -20.92
CA THR A 35 -27.04 -1.16 -19.75
C THR A 35 -26.52 -1.90 -18.52
N VAL A 36 -25.85 -1.18 -17.64
CA VAL A 36 -25.43 -1.64 -16.32
C VAL A 36 -25.83 -0.59 -15.30
N THR A 37 -26.31 -0.99 -14.13
CA THR A 37 -26.58 -0.01 -13.06
C THR A 37 -25.25 0.53 -12.51
N ILE A 38 -25.24 1.76 -12.02
CA ILE A 38 -24.05 2.36 -11.40
C ILE A 38 -23.57 1.51 -10.21
N THR A 39 -24.50 0.97 -9.42
CA THR A 39 -24.15 0.04 -8.32
C THR A 39 -23.42 -1.20 -8.82
N ASN A 40 -23.92 -1.83 -9.90
CA ASN A 40 -23.29 -3.04 -10.43
C ASN A 40 -21.89 -2.73 -10.99
N LEU A 41 -21.72 -1.61 -11.70
CA LEU A 41 -20.42 -1.20 -12.20
C LEU A 41 -19.44 -0.91 -11.05
N ALA A 42 -19.86 -0.14 -10.04
CA ALA A 42 -19.04 0.15 -8.88
C ALA A 42 -18.60 -1.13 -8.15
N ASN A 43 -19.52 -2.08 -7.98
CA ASN A 43 -19.21 -3.39 -7.40
C ASN A 43 -18.22 -4.18 -8.27
N THR A 44 -18.39 -4.20 -9.59
CA THR A 44 -17.43 -4.86 -10.49
C THR A 44 -16.04 -4.24 -10.36
N VAL A 45 -15.92 -2.92 -10.42
CA VAL A 45 -14.63 -2.22 -10.28
C VAL A 45 -14.00 -2.48 -8.90
N ALA A 46 -14.79 -2.44 -7.82
CA ALA A 46 -14.31 -2.75 -6.48
C ALA A 46 -13.87 -4.22 -6.32
N ASN A 47 -14.60 -5.16 -6.94
CA ASN A 47 -14.33 -6.59 -6.84
C ASN A 47 -13.17 -7.08 -7.72
N GLN A 48 -12.82 -6.37 -8.80
CA GLN A 48 -11.58 -6.63 -9.56
C GLN A 48 -10.33 -6.52 -8.66
N ASN A 49 -10.42 -5.83 -7.52
CA ASN A 49 -9.35 -5.67 -6.56
C ASN A 49 -9.41 -6.68 -5.39
N LYS A 50 -10.22 -7.74 -5.49
CA LYS A 50 -10.51 -8.66 -4.36
C LYS A 50 -10.21 -10.13 -4.64
N THR A 51 -9.00 -10.45 -5.12
CA THR A 51 -8.52 -11.85 -5.07
C THR A 51 -7.79 -12.11 -3.75
N GLY A 52 -8.59 -12.30 -2.69
CA GLY A 52 -8.17 -12.79 -1.37
C GLY A 52 -8.80 -12.02 -0.20
N ASN A 53 -8.74 -12.60 1.01
CA ASN A 53 -8.93 -11.85 2.27
C ASN A 53 -7.71 -10.93 2.49
N THR A 54 -7.49 -10.00 1.57
CA THR A 54 -6.31 -9.16 1.52
C THR A 54 -6.66 -7.73 1.89
N VAL A 55 -5.77 -7.11 2.68
CA VAL A 55 -5.72 -5.67 2.89
C VAL A 55 -4.51 -5.19 2.09
N GLN A 56 -4.76 -4.53 0.96
CA GLN A 56 -3.73 -4.15 0.00
C GLN A 56 -4.00 -2.75 -0.56
N SER A 57 -2.95 -1.92 -0.61
CA SER A 57 -2.97 -0.65 -1.35
C SER A 57 -3.04 -0.90 -2.85
N ASN A 58 -3.83 -0.10 -3.54
CA ASN A 58 -4.03 -0.15 -4.99
C ASN A 58 -2.94 0.61 -5.79
N VAL A 59 -1.90 1.09 -5.11
CA VAL A 59 -0.73 1.76 -5.69
C VAL A 59 0.54 1.17 -5.08
N ASP A 60 1.50 0.82 -5.93
CA ASP A 60 2.85 0.40 -5.51
C ASP A 60 3.66 1.60 -5.00
N GLY A 61 4.57 1.37 -4.05
CA GLY A 61 5.34 2.45 -3.39
C GLY A 61 4.51 3.32 -2.43
N VAL A 62 3.38 2.79 -1.94
CA VAL A 62 2.61 3.38 -0.84
C VAL A 62 2.39 2.40 0.30
N ASP A 63 2.84 2.77 1.50
CA ASP A 63 2.56 2.06 2.74
C ASP A 63 1.05 1.93 3.04
N THR A 64 0.62 0.80 3.60
CA THR A 64 -0.74 0.63 4.11
C THR A 64 -0.81 0.98 5.59
N VAL A 65 -1.66 1.93 5.98
CA VAL A 65 -1.72 2.48 7.35
C VAL A 65 -3.05 2.15 8.03
N PHE A 66 -2.98 1.68 9.28
CA PHE A 66 -4.13 1.47 10.15
C PHE A 66 -4.21 2.59 11.18
N LYS A 67 -5.38 3.24 11.29
CA LYS A 67 -5.63 4.36 12.21
C LYS A 67 -6.82 4.07 13.12
N GLN A 68 -6.80 4.66 14.31
CA GLN A 68 -7.96 4.77 15.19
C GLN A 68 -8.92 5.86 14.68
N TYR A 69 -10.11 5.92 15.30
CA TYR A 69 -11.15 6.89 14.96
C TYR A 69 -10.66 8.35 14.99
N ASP A 70 -9.77 8.66 15.92
CA ASP A 70 -9.16 9.98 16.10
C ASP A 70 -8.04 10.30 15.10
N GLY A 71 -7.74 9.38 14.17
CA GLY A 71 -6.68 9.52 13.18
C GLY A 71 -5.29 9.08 13.67
N THR A 72 -5.16 8.63 14.92
CA THR A 72 -3.91 8.10 15.47
C THR A 72 -3.55 6.81 14.76
N GLU A 73 -2.38 6.77 14.14
CA GLU A 73 -1.83 5.54 13.54
C GLU A 73 -1.55 4.50 14.63
N VAL A 74 -1.83 3.23 14.36
CA VAL A 74 -1.57 2.10 15.28
C VAL A 74 -0.79 0.96 14.64
N ALA A 75 -0.79 0.85 13.31
CA ALA A 75 0.02 -0.11 12.59
C ALA A 75 0.24 0.34 11.15
N ARG A 76 1.33 -0.15 10.55
CA ARG A 76 1.68 0.11 9.15
C ARG A 76 2.29 -1.13 8.51
N ILE A 77 1.98 -1.33 7.24
CA ILE A 77 2.66 -2.26 6.35
C ILE A 77 3.53 -1.44 5.40
N TYR A 78 4.83 -1.69 5.42
CA TYR A 78 5.82 -0.98 4.61
C TYR A 78 6.05 -1.67 3.27
N ASP A 79 6.18 -0.88 2.21
CA ASP A 79 6.55 -1.37 0.86
C ASP A 79 8.07 -1.48 0.63
N GLY A 80 8.87 -0.78 1.44
CA GLY A 80 10.33 -0.81 1.38
C GLY A 80 11.03 0.42 0.79
N ALA A 81 10.31 1.46 0.37
CA ALA A 81 10.87 2.64 -0.28
C ALA A 81 11.68 3.58 0.65
N VAL A 82 11.44 3.57 1.97
CA VAL A 82 12.14 4.43 2.93
C VAL A 82 13.07 3.60 3.83
N VAL A 83 14.36 3.94 3.83
CA VAL A 83 15.43 3.23 4.58
C VAL A 83 16.05 4.18 5.61
N PRO A 84 16.33 3.73 6.86
CA PRO A 84 17.10 4.51 7.81
C PRO A 84 18.47 4.92 7.27
N THR A 85 19.00 6.03 7.76
CA THR A 85 20.37 6.46 7.44
C THR A 85 21.36 5.54 8.15
N LEU A 86 22.19 4.85 7.38
CA LEU A 86 23.31 4.06 7.87
C LEU A 86 24.57 4.92 7.87
N THR A 87 25.33 4.93 8.97
CA THR A 87 26.61 5.64 9.08
C THR A 87 27.69 4.68 9.57
N GLY A 88 28.90 4.78 9.01
CA GLY A 88 30.06 3.95 9.35
C GLY A 88 31.08 3.92 8.22
N ASP A 89 32.33 3.60 8.52
CA ASP A 89 33.34 3.29 7.51
C ASP A 89 33.26 1.81 7.07
N GLY A 90 33.91 1.44 5.97
CA GLY A 90 34.05 0.01 5.61
C GLY A 90 32.87 -0.68 4.88
N SER A 91 32.01 0.05 4.18
CA SER A 91 30.91 -0.49 3.35
C SER A 91 29.80 -1.24 4.13
N PRO A 92 29.20 -0.66 5.18
CA PRO A 92 28.06 -1.28 5.86
C PRO A 92 26.86 -1.36 4.89
N THR A 93 26.07 -2.44 4.98
CA THR A 93 24.90 -2.64 4.11
C THR A 93 23.61 -2.62 4.93
N LEU A 94 22.63 -1.83 4.48
CA LEU A 94 21.28 -1.80 5.04
C LEU A 94 20.31 -1.97 3.88
N SER A 95 19.67 -3.13 3.83
CA SER A 95 18.63 -3.42 2.85
C SER A 95 17.28 -3.39 3.52
N ALA A 96 16.31 -2.86 2.77
CA ALA A 96 14.99 -2.62 3.28
C ALA A 96 13.94 -3.49 2.54
N GLY A 97 13.42 -4.56 3.19
CA GLY A 97 12.35 -5.43 2.65
C GLY A 97 10.91 -4.90 2.75
N THR A 98 9.92 -5.79 2.80
CA THR A 98 8.53 -5.47 3.19
C THR A 98 8.31 -5.88 4.66
N GLY A 99 7.26 -5.38 5.33
CA GLY A 99 6.95 -5.84 6.70
C GLY A 99 5.90 -5.04 7.45
N PHE A 100 5.53 -5.54 8.63
CA PHE A 100 4.49 -4.99 9.51
C PHE A 100 5.10 -4.43 10.79
N GLY A 101 4.65 -3.26 11.26
CA GLY A 101 5.08 -2.68 12.53
C GLY A 101 4.39 -1.36 12.84
N PHE A 102 4.30 -1.00 14.12
CA PHE A 102 3.98 0.37 14.50
C PHE A 102 5.28 1.16 14.42
N ARG A 103 5.51 1.84 13.29
CA ARG A 103 6.62 2.79 13.04
C ARG A 103 7.96 2.28 12.48
N ARG A 104 8.26 0.98 12.33
CA ARG A 104 9.20 0.45 11.30
C ARG A 104 9.26 -1.08 11.19
N ARG A 105 9.92 -1.53 10.13
CA ARG A 105 9.85 -2.85 9.46
C ARG A 105 10.76 -3.93 10.08
N ILE A 106 10.93 -5.08 9.40
CA ILE A 106 12.08 -5.98 9.62
C ILE A 106 13.35 -5.28 9.08
N LEU A 107 14.34 -5.03 9.95
CA LEU A 107 15.68 -4.56 9.56
C LEU A 107 16.63 -5.76 9.56
N THR A 108 17.29 -6.03 8.42
CA THR A 108 18.38 -7.01 8.35
C THR A 108 19.71 -6.28 8.47
N LEU A 109 20.45 -6.54 9.56
CA LEU A 109 21.78 -5.98 9.76
C LEU A 109 22.84 -7.06 9.51
N GLY A 110 23.79 -6.74 8.63
CA GLY A 110 25.03 -7.49 8.46
C GLY A 110 26.22 -6.56 8.68
N SER A 111 27.18 -7.01 9.48
CA SER A 111 28.42 -6.27 9.75
C SER A 111 29.41 -6.33 8.58
N GLY A 112 29.30 -7.36 7.72
CA GLY A 112 30.30 -7.61 6.69
C GLY A 112 31.65 -7.95 7.33
N SER A 113 32.75 -7.37 6.84
CA SER A 113 34.09 -7.68 7.33
C SER A 113 34.57 -6.85 8.52
N ASN A 114 33.78 -5.88 9.02
CA ASN A 114 34.13 -4.97 10.11
C ASN A 114 32.95 -4.75 11.08
N SER A 115 33.18 -4.05 12.18
CA SER A 115 32.11 -3.65 13.11
C SER A 115 31.13 -2.63 12.52
N ALA A 116 29.87 -2.66 12.97
CA ALA A 116 28.83 -1.74 12.51
C ALA A 116 27.93 -1.25 13.64
N ASP A 117 27.60 0.04 13.63
CA ASP A 117 26.68 0.67 14.57
C ASP A 117 25.35 0.96 13.90
N LEU A 118 24.25 0.41 14.44
CA LEU A 118 22.90 0.85 14.07
C LEU A 118 22.32 1.72 15.19
N THR A 119 22.17 3.01 14.91
CA THR A 119 21.49 3.95 15.80
C THR A 119 20.01 4.01 15.48
N LEU A 120 19.18 3.65 16.46
CA LEU A 120 17.72 3.71 16.37
C LEU A 120 17.21 4.97 17.06
N THR A 121 16.21 5.60 16.47
CA THR A 121 15.50 6.76 17.02
C THR A 121 14.15 6.35 17.60
N ALA A 122 13.45 7.25 18.31
CA ALA A 122 12.08 6.98 18.75
C ALA A 122 11.11 6.68 17.57
N ALA A 123 11.45 7.13 16.37
CA ALA A 123 10.72 6.79 15.15
C ALA A 123 10.91 5.33 14.71
N ASP A 124 11.85 4.59 15.30
CA ASP A 124 12.14 3.18 15.02
C ASP A 124 11.54 2.21 16.06
N SER A 125 10.82 2.73 17.06
CA SER A 125 10.11 1.90 18.05
C SER A 125 9.16 0.92 17.35
N GLY A 126 9.09 -0.33 17.82
CA GLY A 126 8.24 -1.36 17.21
C GLY A 126 8.86 -2.09 16.01
N SER A 127 10.08 -1.76 15.59
CA SER A 127 10.80 -2.51 14.55
C SER A 127 11.18 -3.92 15.00
N ILE A 128 11.05 -4.90 14.11
CA ILE A 128 11.65 -6.23 14.29
C ILE A 128 13.05 -6.18 13.70
N ILE A 129 14.07 -6.62 14.43
CA ILE A 129 15.46 -6.54 13.95
C ILE A 129 16.01 -7.95 13.82
N TYR A 130 16.37 -8.33 12.60
CA TYR A 130 17.03 -9.59 12.27
C TYR A 130 18.53 -9.33 12.10
N VAL A 131 19.33 -9.75 13.08
CA VAL A 131 20.77 -9.46 13.13
C VAL A 131 21.56 -10.71 12.74
N THR A 132 22.41 -10.62 11.71
CA THR A 132 23.29 -11.71 11.26
C THR A 132 24.73 -11.22 11.16
N PRO A 133 25.42 -11.02 12.28
CA PRO A 133 26.75 -10.43 12.28
C PRO A 133 27.83 -11.48 11.97
N THR A 134 28.86 -11.06 11.25
CA THR A 134 30.13 -11.79 11.08
C THR A 134 31.27 -11.14 11.88
N GLU A 135 31.04 -9.95 12.41
CA GLU A 135 31.90 -9.10 13.25
C GLU A 135 31.04 -8.36 14.29
N PRO A 136 31.60 -7.74 15.35
CA PRO A 136 30.80 -7.09 16.40
C PRO A 136 29.83 -6.03 15.86
N VAL A 137 28.59 -6.03 16.35
CA VAL A 137 27.54 -5.05 15.99
C VAL A 137 26.95 -4.44 17.25
N ASP A 138 26.89 -3.11 17.29
CA ASP A 138 26.21 -2.39 18.36
C ASP A 138 24.83 -1.90 17.89
N LEU A 139 23.81 -2.22 18.69
CA LEU A 139 22.44 -1.71 18.53
C LEU A 139 22.20 -0.63 19.58
N ILE A 140 22.24 0.63 19.15
CA ILE A 140 22.06 1.78 20.03
C ILE A 140 20.58 2.16 20.02
N LEU A 141 19.89 1.87 21.13
CA LEU A 141 18.47 2.17 21.31
C LEU A 141 18.26 3.65 21.70
N PRO A 142 17.12 4.27 21.32
CA PRO A 142 16.83 5.62 21.75
C PRO A 142 16.64 5.68 23.27
N LEU A 143 17.01 6.82 23.87
CA LEU A 143 16.65 7.11 25.26
C LEU A 143 15.11 7.21 25.35
N VAL A 144 14.49 6.24 26.01
CA VAL A 144 13.07 6.24 26.33
C VAL A 144 12.90 6.83 27.73
N GLY A 145 12.20 7.97 27.81
CA GLY A 145 11.77 8.64 29.03
C GLY A 145 10.27 8.91 28.97
#